data_AF-A0A2S9WXN4-F1
#
_entry.id   AF-A0A2S9WXN4-F1
#
_cell.length_a   1.000
_cell.length_b   1.000
_cell.length_c   1.000
_cell.angle_alpha   90.00
_cell.angle_beta   90.00
_cell.angle_gamma   90.00
#
_symmetry.space_group_name_H-M   'P 1'
#
loop_
_entity.id
_entity.type
_entity.pdbx_description
1 polymer ?
#
loop_
_entity_poly.entity_id
_entity_poly.type
_entity_poly.pdbx_seq_one_letter_code
_entity_poly.pdbx_strand_id
1 'polypeptide(L)'
;MRLTLLKRGTFNDENGDGSAQVGETVSYSFTIRNAGNRTITNIVLSDPLLQGINGTLTGGPITSLVPGAIDTTTFSGSYTIQQSDIDNLQVTNQAIVTGQDPDNNNVTDTSDDNSPIENDPTDTDLPEDSEISIIKTSVFNDENGDGFAQLGETISYSFEVTNSGATTLTNVTVTDPLLDGANGTLTGGPIATLAPGARTRRPLAEATRSSSPTSMRRAYRTRLRLRERHLTEMM
;
A
#
# COMPACT_ATOMS: atom_id res chain seq x y z
N MET A 1 3.29 15.42 -38.60
CA MET A 1 3.60 14.03 -38.21
C MET A 1 3.04 13.80 -36.82
N ARG A 2 2.54 12.60 -36.51
CA ARG A 2 1.98 12.31 -35.18
C ARG A 2 2.05 10.83 -34.86
N LEU A 3 2.67 10.49 -33.74
CA LEU A 3 2.48 9.22 -33.06
C LEU A 3 1.48 9.42 -31.92
N THR A 4 0.81 8.35 -31.52
CA THR A 4 0.05 8.30 -30.27
C THR A 4 0.41 7.02 -29.52
N LEU A 5 0.50 7.10 -28.20
CA LEU A 5 0.82 5.98 -27.31
C LEU A 5 -0.25 5.86 -26.23
N LEU A 6 -0.98 4.75 -26.21
CA LEU A 6 -1.75 4.35 -25.04
C LEU A 6 -1.04 3.26 -24.27
N LYS A 7 -1.12 3.30 -22.95
CA LYS A 7 -0.51 2.34 -22.03
C LYS A 7 -1.52 1.93 -20.98
N ARG A 8 -1.71 0.63 -20.78
CA ARG A 8 -2.64 0.11 -19.78
C ARG A 8 -1.91 -0.80 -18.83
N GLY A 9 -2.09 -0.57 -17.53
CA GLY A 9 -1.65 -1.45 -16.46
C GLY A 9 -2.78 -2.37 -16.00
N THR A 10 -2.43 -3.56 -15.52
CA THR A 10 -3.37 -4.48 -14.88
C THR A 10 -2.63 -5.16 -13.73
N PHE A 11 -3.14 -4.96 -12.51
CA PHE A 11 -2.67 -5.68 -11.35
C PHE A 11 -3.03 -7.16 -11.48
N ASN A 12 -2.06 -8.02 -11.17
CA ASN A 12 -2.18 -9.46 -11.14
C ASN A 12 -2.09 -9.89 -9.68
N ASP A 13 -3.21 -10.34 -9.13
CA ASP A 13 -3.24 -11.08 -7.86
C ASP A 13 -2.85 -12.53 -8.18
N GLU A 14 -1.58 -12.87 -8.00
CA GLU A 14 -1.06 -14.18 -8.38
C GLU A 14 -1.44 -15.28 -7.39
N ASN A 15 -1.74 -14.91 -6.14
CA ASN A 15 -2.05 -15.86 -5.09
C ASN A 15 -3.58 -16.05 -4.88
N GLY A 16 -4.40 -15.13 -5.41
CA GLY A 16 -5.85 -15.13 -5.39
C GLY A 16 -6.48 -14.76 -4.05
N ASP A 17 -5.78 -14.05 -3.18
CA ASP A 17 -6.26 -13.67 -1.84
C ASP A 17 -6.99 -12.31 -1.81
N GLY A 18 -6.97 -11.56 -2.92
CA GLY A 18 -7.65 -10.28 -3.07
C GLY A 18 -6.90 -9.08 -2.46
N SER A 19 -5.68 -9.29 -1.99
CA SER A 19 -4.79 -8.25 -1.45
C SER A 19 -3.56 -8.10 -2.33
N ALA A 20 -2.95 -6.90 -2.36
CA ALA A 20 -1.69 -6.70 -3.06
C ALA A 20 -0.53 -7.01 -2.12
N GLN A 21 0.40 -7.88 -2.54
CA GLN A 21 1.62 -8.15 -1.79
C GLN A 21 2.90 -7.88 -2.58
N VAL A 22 3.98 -7.68 -1.83
CA VAL A 22 5.32 -7.52 -2.41
C VAL A 22 5.68 -8.78 -3.18
N GLY A 23 6.12 -8.59 -4.42
CA GLY A 23 6.48 -9.68 -5.33
C GLY A 23 5.43 -10.00 -6.38
N GLU A 24 4.19 -9.54 -6.18
CA GLU A 24 3.15 -9.61 -7.21
C GLU A 24 3.39 -8.62 -8.34
N THR A 25 2.64 -8.73 -9.44
CA THR A 25 2.96 -7.96 -10.66
C THR A 25 1.86 -7.04 -11.18
N VAL A 26 2.28 -5.98 -11.87
CA VAL A 26 1.45 -5.22 -12.80
C VAL A 26 1.92 -5.52 -14.22
N SER A 27 1.02 -6.03 -15.06
CA SER A 27 1.26 -6.22 -16.49
C SER A 27 0.90 -4.96 -17.28
N TYR A 28 1.77 -4.57 -18.21
CA TYR A 28 1.57 -3.41 -19.07
C TYR A 28 1.43 -3.80 -20.54
N SER A 29 0.45 -3.21 -21.20
CA SER A 29 0.25 -3.29 -22.66
C SER A 29 0.35 -1.90 -23.29
N PHE A 30 0.82 -1.86 -24.54
CA PHE A 30 1.06 -0.61 -25.27
C PHE A 30 0.32 -0.64 -26.60
N THR A 31 -0.37 0.45 -26.93
CA THR A 31 -0.97 0.67 -28.26
C THR A 31 -0.30 1.87 -28.91
N ILE A 32 0.50 1.61 -29.93
CA ILE A 32 1.21 2.65 -30.69
C ILE A 32 0.50 2.85 -32.03
N ARG A 33 0.17 4.08 -32.37
CA ARG A 33 -0.48 4.40 -33.65
C ARG A 33 0.23 5.53 -34.37
N ASN A 34 0.37 5.39 -35.69
CA ASN A 34 0.68 6.52 -36.55
C ASN A 34 -0.61 7.28 -36.88
N ALA A 35 -0.87 8.36 -36.17
CA ALA A 35 -2.02 9.24 -36.39
C ALA A 35 -1.74 10.35 -37.43
N GLY A 36 -0.53 10.37 -38.02
CA GLY A 36 -0.14 11.30 -39.07
C GLY A 36 -0.51 10.83 -40.48
N ASN A 37 -0.01 11.56 -41.48
CA ASN A 37 -0.26 11.32 -42.91
C ASN A 37 0.97 10.82 -43.70
N ARG A 38 2.09 10.52 -43.02
CA ARG A 38 3.28 9.91 -43.64
C ARG A 38 3.78 8.77 -42.75
N THR A 39 4.47 7.81 -43.37
CA THR A 39 5.06 6.66 -42.68
C THR A 39 6.10 7.11 -41.65
N ILE A 40 6.10 6.45 -40.50
CA ILE A 40 7.09 6.66 -39.42
C ILE A 40 7.90 5.38 -39.30
N THR A 41 9.22 5.49 -39.14
CA THR A 41 10.17 4.36 -39.06
C THR A 41 10.96 4.38 -37.77
N ASN A 42 11.71 3.31 -37.48
CA ASN A 42 12.63 3.22 -36.34
C ASN A 42 11.95 3.56 -35.00
N ILE A 43 10.76 3.00 -34.77
CA ILE A 43 9.95 3.33 -33.61
C ILE A 43 10.41 2.50 -32.42
N VAL A 44 10.80 3.17 -31.34
CA VAL A 44 11.27 2.59 -30.09
C VAL A 44 10.43 3.11 -28.93
N LEU A 45 10.32 2.30 -27.87
CA LEU A 45 9.60 2.65 -26.66
C LEU A 45 10.56 2.67 -25.47
N SER A 46 10.47 3.73 -24.66
CA SER A 46 11.22 3.89 -23.42
C SER A 46 10.25 4.00 -22.26
N ASP A 47 10.55 3.32 -21.16
CA ASP A 47 9.74 3.31 -19.96
C ASP A 47 10.66 3.23 -18.74
N PRO A 48 10.85 4.32 -17.99
CA PRO A 48 11.79 4.35 -16.88
C PRO A 48 11.48 3.34 -15.77
N LEU A 49 10.20 3.09 -15.47
CA LEU A 49 9.82 2.13 -14.42
C LEU A 49 10.13 0.70 -14.89
N LEU A 50 9.76 0.36 -16.13
CA LEU A 50 9.95 -0.97 -16.68
C LEU A 50 11.40 -1.29 -17.09
N GLN A 51 12.24 -0.28 -17.23
CA GLN A 51 13.70 -0.44 -17.41
C GLN A 51 14.46 -0.37 -16.08
N GLY A 52 13.76 -0.11 -14.97
CA GLY A 52 14.29 -0.11 -13.62
C GLY A 52 14.49 -1.52 -13.06
N ILE A 53 14.95 -1.58 -11.81
CA ILE A 53 15.35 -2.85 -11.14
C ILE A 53 14.18 -3.84 -11.02
N ASN A 54 12.97 -3.34 -10.77
CA ASN A 54 11.76 -4.17 -10.57
C ASN A 54 10.91 -4.27 -11.83
N GLY A 55 11.41 -3.75 -12.95
CA GLY A 55 10.71 -3.65 -14.21
C GLY A 55 11.26 -4.62 -15.24
N THR A 56 10.44 -4.97 -16.21
CA THR A 56 10.87 -5.57 -17.46
C THR A 56 10.08 -4.98 -18.61
N LEU A 57 10.77 -4.42 -19.58
CA LEU A 57 10.21 -4.03 -20.87
C LEU A 57 10.68 -5.02 -21.95
N THR A 58 9.73 -5.72 -22.57
CA THR A 58 9.97 -6.64 -23.67
C THR A 58 9.53 -6.01 -24.98
N GLY A 59 10.36 -6.15 -26.01
CA GLY A 59 10.04 -5.71 -27.36
C GLY A 59 11.28 -5.37 -28.17
N GLY A 60 11.07 -4.78 -29.34
CA GLY A 60 12.13 -4.32 -30.21
C GLY A 60 11.65 -3.19 -31.11
N PRO A 61 12.55 -2.53 -31.86
CA PRO A 61 12.15 -1.43 -32.73
C PRO A 61 11.09 -1.88 -33.74
N ILE A 62 9.97 -1.17 -33.81
CA ILE A 62 9.00 -1.34 -34.89
C ILE A 62 9.59 -0.67 -36.13
N THR A 63 9.86 -1.46 -37.18
CA THR A 63 10.55 -0.97 -38.38
C THR A 63 9.82 0.17 -39.05
N SER A 64 8.49 0.06 -39.19
CA SER A 64 7.66 1.11 -39.80
C SER A 64 6.19 1.00 -39.43
N LEU A 65 5.52 2.14 -39.27
CA LEU A 65 4.06 2.27 -39.24
C LEU A 65 3.60 3.23 -40.35
N VAL A 66 2.80 2.72 -41.28
CA VAL A 66 2.12 3.54 -42.30
C VAL A 66 1.01 4.39 -41.66
N PRO A 67 0.54 5.46 -42.32
CA PRO A 67 -0.55 6.28 -41.80
C PRO A 67 -1.78 5.46 -41.39
N GLY A 68 -2.27 5.68 -40.17
CA GLY A 68 -3.42 4.98 -39.60
C GLY A 68 -3.14 3.59 -39.01
N ALA A 69 -1.96 3.01 -39.24
CA ALA A 69 -1.60 1.71 -38.68
C ALA A 69 -1.41 1.76 -37.15
N ILE A 70 -1.72 0.64 -36.51
CA ILE A 70 -1.70 0.45 -35.06
C ILE A 70 -0.87 -0.82 -34.76
N ASP A 71 0.05 -0.72 -33.81
CA ASP A 71 0.75 -1.85 -33.20
C ASP A 71 0.30 -2.02 -31.74
N THR A 72 0.01 -3.25 -31.34
CA THR A 72 -0.42 -3.60 -29.97
C THR A 72 0.36 -4.79 -29.39
N THR A 73 1.35 -5.29 -30.13
CA THR A 73 1.93 -6.62 -29.87
C THR A 73 3.45 -6.59 -29.75
N THR A 74 4.11 -5.56 -30.27
CA THR A 74 5.57 -5.52 -30.29
C THR A 74 6.16 -5.24 -28.90
N PHE A 75 5.44 -4.48 -28.06
CA PHE A 75 5.88 -4.14 -26.72
C PHE A 75 4.94 -4.71 -25.64
N SER A 76 5.53 -5.26 -24.59
CA SER A 76 4.85 -5.64 -23.36
C SER A 76 5.73 -5.34 -22.16
N GLY A 77 5.11 -5.10 -21.00
CA GLY A 77 5.81 -4.76 -19.78
C GLY A 77 5.34 -5.57 -18.58
N SER A 78 6.22 -5.76 -17.61
CA SER A 78 5.86 -6.25 -16.28
C SER A 78 6.61 -5.47 -15.22
N TYR A 79 5.95 -5.16 -14.11
CA TYR A 79 6.54 -4.52 -12.95
C TYR A 79 6.23 -5.32 -11.69
N THR A 80 7.23 -5.60 -10.87
CA THR A 80 7.08 -6.28 -9.58
C THR A 80 6.83 -5.27 -8.47
N ILE A 81 5.66 -5.36 -7.85
CA ILE A 81 5.14 -4.45 -6.82
C ILE A 81 6.07 -4.40 -5.61
N GLN A 82 6.29 -3.19 -5.10
CA GLN A 82 7.05 -2.91 -3.88
C GLN A 82 6.13 -2.46 -2.74
N GLN A 83 6.64 -2.51 -1.50
CA GLN A 83 5.86 -2.09 -0.33
C GLN A 83 5.39 -0.63 -0.42
N SER A 84 6.20 0.25 -0.99
CA SER A 84 5.82 1.65 -1.19
C SER A 84 4.61 1.81 -2.12
N ASP A 85 4.45 0.91 -3.08
CA ASP A 85 3.32 0.95 -4.02
C ASP A 85 2.04 0.52 -3.29
N ILE A 86 2.13 -0.52 -2.46
CA ILE A 86 1.03 -0.98 -1.59
C ILE A 86 0.65 0.11 -0.58
N ASP A 87 1.63 0.76 0.04
CA ASP A 87 1.41 1.85 0.99
C ASP A 87 0.75 3.08 0.34
N ASN A 88 1.00 3.30 -0.96
CA ASN A 88 0.35 4.34 -1.78
C ASN A 88 -0.98 3.86 -2.42
N LEU A 89 -1.32 2.57 -2.30
CA LEU A 89 -2.44 1.91 -2.95
C LEU A 89 -2.45 2.01 -4.49
N GLN A 90 -1.29 2.28 -5.11
CA GLN A 90 -1.21 2.56 -6.54
C GLN A 90 0.20 2.40 -7.10
N VAL A 91 0.28 1.96 -8.36
CA VAL A 91 1.50 2.01 -9.19
C VAL A 91 1.30 3.03 -10.32
N THR A 92 2.06 4.12 -10.28
CA THR A 92 2.10 5.16 -11.32
C THR A 92 3.22 4.87 -12.33
N ASN A 93 2.90 4.88 -13.63
CA ASN A 93 3.88 4.56 -14.67
C ASN A 93 3.70 5.33 -15.98
N GLN A 94 4.80 5.85 -16.56
CA GLN A 94 4.82 6.65 -17.79
C GLN A 94 5.79 6.08 -18.82
N ALA A 95 5.36 5.95 -20.08
CA ALA A 95 6.22 5.58 -21.20
C ALA A 95 6.30 6.70 -22.25
N ILE A 96 7.36 6.67 -23.07
CA ILE A 96 7.56 7.56 -24.21
C ILE A 96 7.85 6.70 -25.44
N VAL A 97 7.12 6.94 -26.53
CA VAL A 97 7.44 6.38 -27.85
C VAL A 97 8.19 7.41 -28.68
N THR A 98 9.19 6.98 -29.43
CA THR A 98 9.94 7.82 -30.38
C THR A 98 10.07 7.09 -31.71
N GLY A 99 9.78 7.75 -32.82
CA GLY A 99 10.06 7.26 -34.18
C GLY A 99 10.63 8.37 -35.06
N GLN A 100 10.88 8.06 -36.32
CA GLN A 100 11.44 8.98 -37.32
C GLN A 100 10.48 9.19 -38.49
N ASP A 101 10.30 10.43 -38.91
CA ASP A 101 9.58 10.76 -40.15
C ASP A 101 10.46 10.53 -41.40
N PRO A 102 9.92 10.69 -42.62
CA PRO A 102 10.70 10.48 -43.85
C PRO A 102 11.86 11.46 -44.06
N ASP A 103 11.87 12.58 -43.33
CA ASP A 103 12.94 13.57 -43.33
C ASP A 103 13.94 13.31 -42.19
N ASN A 104 13.80 12.15 -41.53
CA ASN A 104 14.63 11.65 -40.43
C ASN A 104 14.53 12.47 -39.13
N ASN A 105 13.47 13.26 -38.96
CA ASN A 105 13.18 13.99 -37.73
C ASN A 105 12.46 13.10 -36.71
N ASN A 106 12.73 13.31 -35.42
CA ASN A 106 12.05 12.57 -34.36
C ASN A 106 10.59 13.01 -34.23
N VAL A 107 9.72 12.02 -34.05
CA VAL A 107 8.32 12.17 -33.67
C VAL A 107 8.14 11.42 -32.36
N THR A 108 7.62 12.09 -31.34
CA THR A 108 7.49 11.52 -29.99
C THR A 108 6.06 11.64 -29.50
N ASP A 109 5.70 10.75 -28.58
CA ASP A 109 4.48 10.88 -27.78
C ASP A 109 4.71 10.28 -26.39
N THR A 110 4.11 10.88 -25.37
CA THR A 110 4.11 10.36 -24.00
C THR A 110 2.81 9.58 -23.81
N SER A 111 2.87 8.47 -23.06
CA SER A 111 1.70 7.60 -22.91
C SER A 111 0.56 8.28 -22.14
N ASP A 112 -0.62 7.72 -22.30
CA ASP A 112 -1.77 7.92 -21.41
C ASP A 112 -2.58 6.60 -21.37
N ASP A 113 -3.44 6.41 -20.38
CA ASP A 113 -4.22 5.20 -20.15
C ASP A 113 -5.58 5.19 -20.86
N ASN A 114 -6.14 6.36 -21.14
CA ASN A 114 -7.52 6.50 -21.61
C ASN A 114 -7.66 7.33 -22.89
N SER A 115 -6.70 8.20 -23.22
CA SER A 115 -6.82 9.16 -24.32
C SER A 115 -5.52 9.28 -25.15
N PRO A 116 -5.55 9.08 -26.48
CA PRO A 116 -4.34 9.14 -27.32
C PRO A 116 -3.86 10.57 -27.60
N ILE A 117 -4.38 11.56 -26.86
CA ILE A 117 -4.06 12.98 -27.03
C ILE A 117 -3.62 13.65 -25.73
N GLU A 118 -3.75 12.95 -24.61
CA GLU A 118 -3.31 13.38 -23.29
C GLU A 118 -2.01 12.65 -22.93
N ASN A 119 -1.40 13.03 -21.82
CA ASN A 119 -0.05 12.59 -21.46
C ASN A 119 0.13 12.47 -19.94
N ASP A 120 -0.95 12.18 -19.22
CA ASP A 120 -0.89 11.84 -17.81
C ASP A 120 -0.38 10.40 -17.61
N PRO A 121 0.20 10.12 -16.44
CA PRO A 121 0.70 8.79 -16.13
C PRO A 121 -0.41 7.74 -16.14
N THR A 122 -0.04 6.50 -16.46
CA THR A 122 -0.91 5.35 -16.23
C THR A 122 -0.86 4.97 -14.76
N ASP A 123 -1.97 5.18 -14.07
CA ASP A 123 -2.15 4.80 -12.68
C ASP A 123 -2.87 3.46 -12.58
N THR A 124 -2.29 2.51 -11.85
CA THR A 124 -2.89 1.20 -11.56
C THR A 124 -3.19 1.09 -10.09
N ASP A 125 -4.47 1.14 -9.74
CA ASP A 125 -4.93 1.00 -8.36
C ASP A 125 -4.66 -0.40 -7.83
N LEU A 126 -4.22 -0.48 -6.57
CA LEU A 126 -4.03 -1.71 -5.81
C LEU A 126 -5.14 -1.84 -4.76
N PRO A 127 -5.61 -3.06 -4.45
CA PRO A 127 -6.57 -3.26 -3.38
C PRO A 127 -6.03 -2.80 -2.02
N GLU A 128 -6.87 -2.11 -1.25
CA GLU A 128 -6.56 -1.72 0.12
C GLU A 128 -6.72 -2.90 1.07
N ASP A 129 -5.66 -3.20 1.83
CA ASP A 129 -5.66 -4.21 2.88
C ASP A 129 -5.00 -3.67 4.16
N SER A 130 -5.73 -2.77 4.82
CA SER A 130 -5.35 -2.21 6.11
C SER A 130 -6.07 -2.96 7.22
N GLU A 131 -5.37 -3.88 7.89
CA GLU A 131 -5.93 -4.66 9.01
C GLU A 131 -5.02 -4.64 10.24
N ILE A 132 -5.63 -4.49 11.42
CA ILE A 132 -4.92 -4.45 12.69
C ILE A 132 -5.60 -5.31 13.75
N SER A 133 -4.78 -6.10 14.43
CA SER A 133 -5.13 -7.03 15.48
C SER A 133 -4.47 -6.64 16.79
N ILE A 134 -5.15 -6.91 17.91
CA ILE A 134 -4.58 -6.68 19.23
C ILE A 134 -5.04 -7.75 20.22
N ILE A 135 -4.07 -8.29 20.97
CA ILE A 135 -4.30 -9.24 22.05
C ILE A 135 -3.97 -8.55 23.37
N LYS A 136 -4.94 -8.52 24.28
CA LYS A 136 -4.76 -8.06 25.67
C LYS A 136 -4.68 -9.28 26.59
N THR A 137 -3.62 -9.37 27.38
CA THR A 137 -3.45 -10.39 28.42
C THR A 137 -3.31 -9.73 29.78
N SER A 138 -3.59 -10.49 30.84
CA SER A 138 -3.54 -10.01 32.22
C SER A 138 -2.94 -11.05 33.16
N VAL A 139 -2.19 -10.58 34.15
CA VAL A 139 -1.65 -11.38 35.26
C VAL A 139 -2.07 -10.70 36.55
N PHE A 140 -2.73 -11.44 37.42
CA PHE A 140 -2.98 -10.98 38.79
C PHE A 140 -1.68 -11.09 39.58
N ASN A 141 -1.30 -10.00 40.23
CA ASN A 141 -0.15 -9.95 41.10
C ASN A 141 -0.66 -10.13 42.53
N ASP A 142 -0.24 -11.22 43.17
CA ASP A 142 -0.53 -11.53 44.56
C ASP A 142 0.64 -11.03 45.41
N GLU A 143 0.60 -9.77 45.83
CA GLU A 143 1.73 -9.15 46.53
C GLU A 143 1.92 -9.67 47.96
N ASN A 144 0.88 -10.26 48.58
CA ASN A 144 0.96 -10.79 49.95
C ASN A 144 1.13 -12.33 50.00
N GLY A 145 0.92 -13.02 48.89
CA GLY A 145 1.13 -14.46 48.71
C GLY A 145 0.06 -15.35 49.34
N ASP A 146 -1.12 -14.82 49.64
CA ASP A 146 -2.20 -15.56 50.32
C ASP A 146 -3.20 -16.24 49.37
N GLY A 147 -3.05 -16.01 48.06
CA GLY A 147 -3.86 -16.62 47.02
C GLY A 147 -5.24 -15.98 46.85
N PHE A 148 -5.54 -14.88 47.52
CA PHE A 148 -6.82 -14.17 47.42
C PHE A 148 -6.63 -12.76 46.87
N ALA A 149 -7.54 -12.33 45.99
CA ALA A 149 -7.54 -10.95 45.51
C ALA A 149 -8.09 -9.98 46.58
N GLN A 150 -7.28 -9.02 46.99
CA GLN A 150 -7.49 -8.04 48.06
C GLN A 150 -7.36 -6.60 47.57
N LEU A 151 -7.54 -5.64 48.49
CA LEU A 151 -7.38 -4.22 48.21
C LEU A 151 -5.89 -3.85 48.21
N GLY A 152 -5.48 -3.01 47.26
CA GLY A 152 -4.09 -2.60 47.10
C GLY A 152 -3.28 -3.47 46.15
N GLU A 153 -3.77 -4.67 45.83
CA GLU A 153 -3.13 -5.57 44.86
C GLU A 153 -3.40 -5.16 43.42
N THR A 154 -2.52 -5.62 42.53
CA THR A 154 -2.49 -5.17 41.13
C THR A 154 -2.80 -6.26 40.11
N ILE A 155 -3.20 -5.83 38.92
CA ILE A 155 -3.25 -6.67 37.73
C ILE A 155 -2.35 -6.03 36.68
N SER A 156 -1.33 -6.77 36.24
CA SER A 156 -0.46 -6.40 35.13
C SER A 156 -1.10 -6.79 33.81
N TYR A 157 -1.19 -5.84 32.87
CA TYR A 157 -1.67 -6.09 31.52
C TYR A 157 -0.53 -5.98 30.50
N SER A 158 -0.60 -6.81 29.46
CA SER A 158 0.26 -6.66 28.28
C SER A 158 -0.56 -6.70 27.00
N PHE A 159 -0.15 -5.87 26.04
CA PHE A 159 -0.79 -5.75 24.73
C PHE A 159 0.17 -6.18 23.65
N GLU A 160 -0.30 -7.05 22.76
CA GLU A 160 0.40 -7.41 21.54
C GLU A 160 -0.40 -6.88 20.36
N VAL A 161 0.14 -5.89 19.67
CA VAL A 161 -0.47 -5.27 18.49
C VAL A 161 0.19 -5.85 17.24
N THR A 162 -0.61 -6.30 16.29
CA THR A 162 -0.16 -6.92 15.04
C THR A 162 -0.80 -6.20 13.86
N ASN A 163 -0.01 -5.84 12.86
CA ASN A 163 -0.54 -5.48 11.54
C ASN A 163 -0.82 -6.80 10.80
N SER A 164 -2.09 -7.08 10.55
CA SER A 164 -2.51 -8.31 9.85
C SER A 164 -2.84 -8.07 8.38
N GLY A 165 -2.84 -6.82 7.91
CA GLY A 165 -3.00 -6.47 6.51
C GLY A 165 -1.68 -6.27 5.77
N ALA A 166 -1.77 -5.87 4.50
CA ALA A 166 -0.66 -5.64 3.58
C ALA A 166 -0.15 -4.18 3.55
N THR A 167 -0.92 -3.22 4.06
CA THR A 167 -0.52 -1.80 4.14
C THR A 167 0.30 -1.51 5.40
N THR A 168 1.38 -0.74 5.32
CA THR A 168 2.12 -0.28 6.50
C THR A 168 1.28 0.68 7.35
N LEU A 169 1.01 0.29 8.60
CA LEU A 169 0.27 1.15 9.52
C LEU A 169 1.19 2.19 10.16
N THR A 170 0.68 3.40 10.33
CA THR A 170 1.41 4.49 11.01
C THR A 170 0.63 5.04 12.20
N ASN A 171 1.35 5.59 13.18
CA ASN A 171 0.79 6.25 14.36
C ASN A 171 -0.28 5.41 15.11
N VAL A 172 -0.03 4.11 15.25
CA VAL A 172 -0.96 3.19 15.91
C VAL A 172 -0.97 3.47 17.40
N THR A 173 -2.15 3.73 17.95
CA THR A 173 -2.34 4.03 19.38
C THR A 173 -3.19 2.96 20.05
N VAL A 174 -2.81 2.59 21.27
CA VAL A 174 -3.62 1.73 22.14
C VAL A 174 -4.27 2.64 23.17
N THR A 175 -5.57 2.46 23.37
CA THR A 175 -6.32 3.12 24.44
C THR A 175 -7.07 2.06 25.22
N ASP A 176 -7.13 2.23 26.54
CA ASP A 176 -7.81 1.30 27.42
C ASP A 176 -8.45 2.06 28.59
N PRO A 177 -9.78 2.17 28.66
CA PRO A 177 -10.45 3.00 29.66
C PRO A 177 -10.12 2.64 31.13
N LEU A 178 -9.72 1.40 31.42
CA LEU A 178 -9.31 1.00 32.76
C LEU A 178 -7.92 1.56 33.09
N LEU A 179 -7.01 1.54 32.12
CA LEU A 179 -5.61 1.91 32.28
C LEU A 179 -5.35 3.38 31.96
N ASP A 180 -6.26 4.03 31.27
CA ASP A 180 -6.31 5.48 31.04
C ASP A 180 -7.05 6.21 32.18
N GLY A 181 -7.68 5.46 33.10
CA GLY A 181 -8.44 5.97 34.23
C GLY A 181 -7.60 6.09 35.51
N ALA A 182 -8.18 6.69 36.56
CA ALA A 182 -7.48 6.99 37.82
C ALA A 182 -6.90 5.78 38.58
N ASN A 183 -7.29 4.56 38.19
CA ASN A 183 -6.88 3.32 38.86
C ASN A 183 -5.88 2.50 38.04
N GLY A 184 -5.40 3.00 36.90
CA GLY A 184 -4.37 2.32 36.13
C GLY A 184 -3.46 3.29 35.40
N THR A 185 -2.40 2.75 34.82
CA THR A 185 -1.46 3.52 33.98
C THR A 185 -1.18 2.74 32.71
N LEU A 186 -1.59 3.26 31.55
CA LEU A 186 -1.11 2.77 30.25
C LEU A 186 0.21 3.45 29.91
N THR A 187 1.29 2.67 29.74
CA THR A 187 2.61 3.20 29.45
C THR A 187 2.99 3.09 27.96
N GLY A 188 3.75 4.08 27.49
CA GLY A 188 4.32 4.15 26.15
C GLY A 188 3.48 4.97 25.15
N GLY A 189 4.16 5.61 24.19
CA GLY A 189 3.53 6.46 23.16
C GLY A 189 2.95 5.69 21.97
N PRO A 190 2.56 6.37 20.88
CA PRO A 190 2.15 5.69 19.65
C PRO A 190 3.23 4.74 19.10
N ILE A 191 2.82 3.70 18.37
CA ILE A 191 3.71 2.90 17.52
C ILE A 191 3.84 3.69 16.22
N ALA A 192 5.03 4.22 15.95
CA ALA A 192 5.26 5.12 14.81
C ALA A 192 4.94 4.44 13.49
N THR A 193 5.43 3.22 13.29
CA THR A 193 5.17 2.38 12.12
C THR A 193 5.02 0.92 12.53
N LEU A 194 4.15 0.19 11.84
CA LEU A 194 3.97 -1.25 11.99
C LEU A 194 3.83 -1.86 10.58
N ALA A 195 4.93 -2.41 10.08
CA ALA A 195 4.97 -3.06 8.77
C ALA A 195 4.02 -4.28 8.70
N PRO A 196 3.61 -4.71 7.50
CA PRO A 196 2.80 -5.92 7.32
C PRO A 196 3.36 -7.14 8.04
N GLY A 197 2.50 -7.87 8.74
CA GLY A 197 2.86 -9.04 9.55
C GLY A 197 3.72 -8.73 10.80
N ALA A 198 4.14 -7.47 11.01
CA ALA A 198 4.89 -7.09 12.18
C ALA A 198 3.99 -7.07 13.42
N ARG A 199 4.57 -7.49 14.55
CA ARG A 199 3.94 -7.43 15.87
C ARG A 199 4.83 -6.71 16.86
N THR A 200 4.21 -5.96 17.76
CA THR A 200 4.91 -5.31 18.87
C THR A 200 4.21 -5.59 20.18
N ARG A 201 5.01 -5.92 21.20
CA ARG A 201 4.53 -6.08 22.57
C ARG A 201 4.79 -4.81 23.35
N ARG A 202 3.75 -4.27 23.96
CA ARG A 202 3.84 -3.21 24.97
C ARG A 202 3.87 -3.86 26.36
N PRO A 203 4.98 -3.77 27.10
CA PRO A 203 5.01 -4.22 28.48
C PRO A 203 4.42 -3.14 29.40
N LEU A 204 3.58 -3.60 30.33
CA LEU A 204 3.29 -3.00 31.65
C LEU A 204 2.33 -1.82 31.67
N ALA A 205 1.05 -2.18 31.74
CA ALA A 205 0.06 -1.33 32.36
C ALA A 205 -0.48 -2.02 33.62
N GLU A 206 -0.36 -1.38 34.78
CA GLU A 206 -0.87 -1.90 36.05
C GLU A 206 -2.19 -1.22 36.38
N ALA A 207 -3.15 -1.98 36.90
CA ALA A 207 -4.35 -1.44 37.54
C ALA A 207 -4.42 -1.88 39.00
N THR A 208 -4.71 -0.95 39.91
CA THR A 208 -4.92 -1.22 41.34
C THR A 208 -6.40 -1.40 41.65
N ARG A 209 -6.70 -2.32 42.59
CA ARG A 209 -8.08 -2.52 43.02
C ARG A 209 -8.53 -1.40 43.97
N SER A 210 -9.43 -0.54 43.48
CA SER A 210 -10.05 0.54 44.25
C SER A 210 -11.20 0.04 45.14
N SER A 211 -11.40 0.68 46.30
CA SER A 211 -12.29 0.29 47.40
C SER A 211 -13.80 0.42 47.16
N SER A 212 -14.27 0.63 45.92
CA SER A 212 -15.70 0.80 45.61
C SER A 212 -16.30 -0.40 44.85
N PRO A 213 -17.18 -1.21 45.47
CA PRO A 213 -17.78 -2.41 44.87
C PRO A 213 -18.66 -2.15 43.63
N THR A 214 -19.09 -0.90 43.42
CA THR A 214 -20.18 -0.56 42.47
C THR A 214 -19.67 -0.28 41.05
N SER A 215 -18.39 0.07 40.87
CA SER A 215 -17.87 0.51 39.56
C SER A 215 -17.49 -0.62 38.59
N MET A 216 -17.28 -1.87 39.06
CA MET A 216 -16.77 -2.94 38.17
C MET A 216 -17.84 -3.76 37.44
N ARG A 217 -19.10 -3.81 37.91
CA ARG A 217 -20.15 -4.60 37.22
C ARG A 217 -20.56 -4.05 35.85
N ARG A 218 -20.20 -2.81 35.51
CA ARG A 218 -20.53 -2.18 34.22
C ARG A 218 -19.44 -2.32 33.13
N ALA A 219 -18.26 -2.84 33.45
CA ALA A 219 -17.12 -2.81 32.53
C ALA A 219 -16.99 -4.04 31.57
N TYR A 220 -17.90 -5.02 31.64
CA TYR A 220 -17.81 -6.26 30.86
C TYR A 220 -18.13 -6.13 29.36
N ARG A 221 -18.40 -4.92 28.85
CA ARG A 221 -18.61 -4.67 27.42
C ARG A 221 -18.08 -3.30 27.04
N THR A 222 -16.78 -3.21 26.74
CA THR A 222 -16.25 -1.97 26.16
C THR A 222 -15.51 -2.30 24.87
N ARG A 223 -16.07 -1.79 23.77
CA ARG A 223 -15.48 -1.87 22.44
C ARG A 223 -14.12 -1.19 22.47
N LEU A 224 -13.07 -1.96 22.19
CA LEU A 224 -11.78 -1.42 21.81
C LEU A 224 -11.99 -0.62 20.52
N ARG A 225 -11.53 0.64 20.48
CA ARG A 225 -11.54 1.44 19.25
C ARG A 225 -10.11 1.68 18.84
N LEU A 226 -9.71 1.05 17.75
CA LEU A 226 -8.54 1.47 16.98
C LEU A 226 -8.95 2.68 16.15
N ARG A 227 -8.10 3.71 16.12
CA ARG A 227 -8.23 4.81 15.16
C ARG A 227 -6.95 4.84 14.34
N GLU A 228 -7.11 4.63 13.05
CA GLU A 228 -6.14 5.04 12.06
C GLU A 228 -6.36 6.53 11.74
N ARG A 229 -5.28 7.28 11.51
CA ARG A 229 -5.37 8.55 10.78
C ARG A 229 -4.68 8.33 9.45
N HIS A 230 -5.46 8.26 8.37
CA HIS A 230 -4.92 8.59 7.06
C HIS A 230 -4.49 10.06 7.09
N LEU A 231 -3.20 10.28 6.92
CA LEU A 231 -2.65 11.61 6.67
C LEU A 231 -3.02 11.98 5.22
N THR A 232 -4.20 12.56 5.03
CA THR A 232 -4.47 13.36 3.83
C THR A 232 -4.07 14.80 4.13
N GLU A 233 -2.78 15.10 3.96
CA GLU A 233 -2.21 16.45 3.81
C GLU A 233 -1.07 16.30 2.79
N MET A 234 -0.90 17.03 1.68
CA MET A 234 -1.54 18.20 1.09
C MET A 234 -1.07 18.25 -0.38
N MET A 235 -1.98 18.48 -1.34
CA MET A 235 -1.83 19.51 -2.37
C MET A 235 -3.20 19.90 -2.92
#